data_AF-G9KUH2-F1
#
_entry.id   AF-G9KUH2-F1
#
_cell.length_a   1.000
_cell.length_b   1.000
_cell.length_c   1.000
_cell.angle_alpha   90.00
_cell.angle_beta   90.00
_cell.angle_gamma   90.00
#
_symmetry.space_group_name_H-M   'P 1'
#
loop_
_entity.id
_entity.type
_entity.pdbx_description
1 polymer ?
#
loop_
_entity_poly.entity_id
_entity_poly.type
_entity_poly.pdbx_seq_one_letter_code
_entity_poly.pdbx_strand_id
1 'polypeptide(L)'
;PTQSSKNQFPALHWEHELGLAFTKNRMNYTNKFLVIPESGDYFVYSQVTFRGTKSECGEIRQGSRPNKPDSIIVVITKVTDSYPEPTQLLMGTKSVCEVGSNWFQPIYLGAMFSLQEGDKLMVNVSDISLVDYTKEDKTFFGAFL
;
A
#
# COMPACT_ATOMS: atom_id res chain seq x y z
N PRO A 1 0.14 30.87 8.54
CA PRO A 1 -0.09 30.08 7.30
C PRO A 1 0.49 28.67 7.48
N THR A 2 -0.36 27.73 7.90
CA THR A 2 -0.03 26.34 8.21
C THR A 2 0.38 25.56 6.95
N GLN A 3 1.68 25.35 6.77
CA GLN A 3 2.23 24.38 5.83
C GLN A 3 1.99 22.97 6.37
N SER A 4 0.96 22.28 5.88
CA SER A 4 0.75 20.86 6.13
C SER A 4 0.18 20.18 4.88
N SER A 5 1.03 20.02 3.87
CA SER A 5 0.78 19.14 2.73
C SER A 5 2.08 18.37 2.42
N LYS A 6 2.56 17.58 3.38
CA LYS A 6 3.71 16.69 3.17
C LYS A 6 3.19 15.34 2.65
N ASN A 7 3.26 15.16 1.32
CA ASN A 7 3.23 13.88 0.60
C ASN A 7 2.23 12.82 1.13
N GLN A 8 0.94 13.02 0.87
CA GLN A 8 -0.07 12.01 1.19
C GLN A 8 -0.12 10.96 0.08
N PHE A 9 0.34 9.75 0.37
CA PHE A 9 0.19 8.62 -0.55
C PHE A 9 -1.28 8.23 -0.68
N PRO A 10 -1.81 8.07 -1.91
CA PRO A 10 -3.20 7.69 -2.10
C PRO A 10 -3.51 6.28 -1.58
N ALA A 11 -4.69 6.13 -0.98
CA ALA A 11 -5.18 4.84 -0.48
C ALA A 11 -5.93 4.05 -1.57
N LEU A 12 -5.68 2.74 -1.61
CA LEU A 12 -6.32 1.78 -2.51
C LEU A 12 -7.75 1.44 -2.06
N HIS A 13 -8.59 1.07 -3.04
CA HIS A 13 -9.87 0.39 -2.80
C HIS A 13 -9.68 -1.11 -2.98
N TRP A 14 -10.45 -1.88 -2.22
CA TRP A 14 -10.43 -3.33 -2.18
C TRP A 14 -11.83 -3.89 -2.43
N GLU A 15 -11.88 -5.04 -3.12
CA GLU A 15 -13.03 -5.93 -3.14
C GLU A 15 -13.06 -6.70 -1.80
N HIS A 16 -14.26 -7.02 -1.28
CA HIS A 16 -14.43 -7.58 0.05
C HIS A 16 -15.47 -8.71 0.13
N GLU A 17 -16.21 -9.00 -0.94
CA GLU A 17 -17.27 -10.02 -0.97
C GLU A 17 -17.14 -11.01 -2.12
N LEU A 18 -16.58 -10.59 -3.27
CA LEU A 18 -16.49 -11.42 -4.48
C LEU A 18 -15.15 -12.15 -4.60
N GLY A 19 -15.18 -13.32 -5.24
CA GLY A 19 -13.98 -14.10 -5.57
C GLY A 19 -13.31 -14.68 -4.33
N LEU A 20 -12.01 -14.43 -4.17
CA LEU A 20 -11.24 -14.85 -2.98
C LEU A 20 -11.37 -13.88 -1.80
N ALA A 21 -12.00 -12.72 -1.98
CA ALA A 21 -12.18 -11.73 -0.93
C ALA A 21 -13.32 -12.12 0.02
N PHE A 22 -13.12 -11.87 1.31
CA PHE A 22 -14.18 -12.03 2.30
C PHE A 22 -13.94 -11.15 3.52
N THR A 23 -15.04 -10.81 4.20
CA THR A 23 -15.05 -10.29 5.56
C THR A 23 -15.91 -11.19 6.43
N LYS A 24 -15.51 -11.44 7.68
CA LYS A 24 -16.23 -12.33 8.60
C LYS A 24 -16.04 -11.90 10.04
N ASN A 25 -16.87 -12.44 10.94
CA ASN A 25 -16.74 -12.24 12.39
C ASN A 25 -16.65 -10.76 12.80
N ARG A 26 -17.56 -9.93 12.25
CA ARG A 26 -17.65 -8.48 12.48
C ARG A 26 -16.54 -7.63 11.86
N MET A 27 -15.48 -8.24 11.31
CA MET A 27 -14.53 -7.50 10.47
C MET A 27 -15.31 -6.84 9.34
N ASN A 28 -15.12 -5.55 9.13
CA ASN A 28 -15.90 -4.79 8.15
C ASN A 28 -14.98 -3.97 7.25
N TYR A 29 -15.33 -3.88 5.96
CA TYR A 29 -14.62 -3.05 5.01
C TYR A 29 -15.53 -1.90 4.56
N THR A 30 -15.08 -0.66 4.74
CA THR A 30 -15.85 0.51 4.32
C THR A 30 -14.94 1.65 3.90
N ASN A 31 -15.23 2.29 2.76
CA ASN A 31 -14.54 3.47 2.27
C ASN A 31 -13.00 3.38 2.35
N LYS A 32 -12.41 2.31 1.77
CA LYS A 32 -10.95 2.00 1.78
C LYS A 32 -10.36 1.52 3.11
N PHE A 33 -11.16 1.48 4.17
CA PHE A 33 -10.73 1.06 5.49
C PHE A 33 -11.21 -0.34 5.83
N LEU A 34 -10.30 -1.15 6.37
CA LEU A 34 -10.65 -2.34 7.14
C LEU A 34 -10.79 -1.93 8.61
N VAL A 35 -11.99 -2.08 9.16
CA VAL A 35 -12.35 -1.62 10.51
C VAL A 35 -12.18 -2.78 11.49
N ILE A 36 -11.35 -2.56 12.51
CA ILE A 36 -11.06 -3.54 13.55
C ILE A 36 -12.25 -3.66 14.52
N PRO A 37 -12.86 -4.85 14.65
CA PRO A 37 -14.07 -5.02 15.44
C PRO A 37 -13.83 -5.36 16.93
N GLU A 38 -12.59 -5.70 17.29
CA GLU A 38 -12.24 -6.17 18.63
C GLU A 38 -10.79 -5.78 18.94
N SER A 39 -10.50 -5.37 20.18
CA SER A 39 -9.12 -5.06 20.57
C SER A 39 -8.30 -6.34 20.73
N GLY A 40 -7.10 -6.37 20.17
CA GLY A 40 -6.21 -7.53 20.26
C GLY A 40 -4.99 -7.44 19.36
N ASP A 41 -4.24 -8.52 19.28
CA ASP A 41 -3.02 -8.61 18.45
C ASP A 41 -3.38 -9.17 17.08
N TYR A 42 -3.41 -8.32 16.06
CA TYR A 42 -3.75 -8.72 14.69
C TYR A 42 -2.50 -8.95 13.85
N PHE A 43 -2.47 -10.04 13.09
CA PHE A 43 -1.54 -10.15 11.97
C PHE A 43 -2.14 -9.42 10.76
N VAL A 44 -1.42 -8.40 10.28
CA VAL A 44 -1.82 -7.57 9.15
C VAL A 44 -0.86 -7.82 8.00
N TYR A 45 -1.39 -8.03 6.79
CA TYR A 45 -0.59 -8.31 5.60
C TYR A 45 -1.15 -7.66 4.34
N SER A 46 -0.27 -7.32 3.40
CA SER A 46 -0.65 -6.88 2.07
C SER A 46 0.44 -7.20 1.06
N GLN A 47 0.03 -7.55 -0.16
CA GLN A 47 0.88 -7.52 -1.33
C GLN A 47 0.33 -6.50 -2.32
N VAL A 48 1.20 -5.66 -2.86
CA VAL A 48 0.87 -4.82 -4.02
C VAL A 48 1.84 -5.14 -5.14
N THR A 49 1.31 -5.58 -6.27
CA THR A 49 2.11 -5.76 -7.48
C THR A 49 2.08 -4.48 -8.28
N PHE A 50 3.26 -3.94 -8.58
CA PHE A 50 3.42 -2.79 -9.47
C PHE A 50 3.83 -3.26 -10.86
N ARG A 51 3.41 -2.53 -11.88
CA ARG A 51 3.81 -2.72 -13.28
C ARG A 51 4.02 -1.36 -13.94
N GLY A 52 4.99 -1.28 -14.81
CA GLY A 52 5.29 -0.05 -15.55
C GLY A 52 6.04 -0.33 -16.84
N THR A 53 6.15 0.70 -17.67
CA THR A 53 7.00 0.70 -18.86
C THR A 53 8.42 1.12 -18.52
N LYS A 54 9.33 1.02 -19.51
CA LYS A 54 10.74 1.42 -19.48
C LYS A 54 11.00 2.56 -18.49
N SER A 55 11.85 2.28 -17.50
CA SER A 55 12.31 3.31 -16.57
C SER A 55 13.33 4.21 -17.28
N GLU A 56 13.38 5.50 -16.95
CA GLU A 56 14.42 6.41 -17.47
C GLU A 56 15.80 6.13 -16.87
N CYS A 57 15.91 5.10 -16.02
CA CYS A 57 17.14 4.71 -15.38
C CYS A 57 18.13 4.16 -16.41
N GLY A 58 19.24 4.88 -16.62
CA GLY A 58 20.35 4.44 -17.45
C GLY A 58 20.39 4.99 -18.88
N GLU A 59 19.50 5.89 -19.30
CA GLU A 59 19.75 6.68 -20.53
C GLU A 59 20.88 7.69 -20.25
N ILE A 60 22.11 7.33 -20.58
CA ILE A 60 23.26 8.26 -20.59
C ILE A 60 23.05 9.23 -21.75
N ARG A 61 22.27 10.31 -21.55
CA ARG A 61 22.32 11.45 -22.47
C ARG A 61 23.59 12.22 -22.17
N GLN A 62 24.47 12.42 -23.16
CA GLN A 62 25.69 13.21 -23.00
C GLN A 62 25.33 14.56 -22.38
N GLY A 63 25.83 14.83 -21.16
CA GLY A 63 25.58 16.08 -20.42
C GLY A 63 24.42 16.05 -19.41
N SER A 64 23.71 14.93 -19.22
CA SER A 64 22.64 14.80 -18.21
C SER A 64 23.15 14.16 -16.91
N ARG A 65 22.68 14.66 -15.76
CA ARG A 65 22.90 14.04 -14.45
C ARG A 65 22.22 12.66 -14.43
N PRO A 66 22.75 11.64 -13.73
CA PRO A 66 22.05 10.37 -13.57
C PRO A 66 20.65 10.65 -12.98
N ASN A 67 19.59 10.27 -13.71
CA ASN A 67 18.21 10.42 -13.25
C ASN A 67 18.02 9.56 -12.00
N LYS A 68 17.33 10.11 -11.00
CA LYS A 68 16.97 9.38 -9.78
C LYS A 68 16.08 8.20 -10.17
N PRO A 69 16.36 6.96 -9.70
CA PRO A 69 15.51 5.82 -10.00
C PRO A 69 14.10 6.06 -9.46
N ASP A 70 13.10 5.65 -10.22
CA ASP A 70 11.71 5.66 -9.78
C ASP A 70 11.59 4.79 -8.52
N SER A 71 10.73 5.17 -7.58
CA SER A 71 10.53 4.39 -6.35
C SER A 71 9.08 4.01 -6.19
N ILE A 72 8.83 2.71 -6.02
CA ILE A 72 7.53 2.17 -5.64
C ILE A 72 7.49 1.97 -4.13
N ILE A 73 6.42 2.43 -3.51
CA ILE A 73 6.25 2.43 -2.06
C ILE A 73 4.86 1.86 -1.75
N VAL A 74 4.81 0.99 -0.74
CA VAL A 74 3.58 0.52 -0.10
C VAL A 74 3.67 0.86 1.38
N VAL A 75 2.61 1.43 1.93
CA VAL A 75 2.49 1.74 3.35
C VAL A 75 1.18 1.17 3.88
N ILE A 76 1.23 0.40 4.97
CA ILE A 76 0.03 0.04 5.73
C ILE A 76 -0.12 1.06 6.84
N THR A 77 -1.26 1.75 6.87
CA THR A 77 -1.51 2.87 7.76
C THR A 77 -2.69 2.55 8.67
N LYS A 78 -2.56 2.92 9.95
CA LYS A 78 -3.60 2.90 10.96
C LYS A 78 -4.13 4.29 11.21
N VAL A 79 -5.45 4.44 11.24
CA VAL A 79 -6.16 5.64 11.65
C VAL A 79 -6.98 5.29 12.87
N THR A 80 -6.88 6.12 13.90
CA THR A 80 -7.61 5.94 15.16
C THR A 80 -8.32 7.25 15.49
N ASP A 81 -9.55 7.20 16.00
CA ASP A 81 -10.31 8.43 16.24
C ASP A 81 -9.72 9.25 17.40
N SER A 82 -8.97 8.61 18.30
CA SER A 82 -8.29 9.28 19.42
C SER A 82 -7.04 10.06 19.00
N TYR A 83 -6.54 9.89 17.78
CA TYR A 83 -5.31 10.54 17.33
C TYR A 83 -5.44 11.00 15.86
N PRO A 84 -5.36 12.32 15.59
CA PRO A 84 -5.71 12.87 14.28
C PRO A 84 -4.73 12.48 13.17
N GLU A 85 -3.48 12.17 13.51
CA GLU A 85 -2.45 11.83 12.53
C GLU A 85 -2.40 10.31 12.26
N PRO A 86 -2.47 9.86 10.99
CA PRO A 86 -2.34 8.45 10.66
C PRO A 86 -0.98 7.88 11.09
N THR A 87 -0.97 6.67 11.67
CA THR A 87 0.24 5.96 12.08
C THR A 87 0.66 4.94 11.02
N GLN A 88 1.90 5.02 10.54
CA GLN A 88 2.45 4.03 9.61
C GLN A 88 2.85 2.76 10.38
N LEU A 89 2.24 1.62 10.04
CA LEU A 89 2.53 0.32 10.66
C LEU A 89 3.66 -0.40 9.93
N LEU A 90 3.57 -0.46 8.60
CA LEU A 90 4.55 -1.10 7.72
C LEU A 90 4.84 -0.22 6.52
N MET A 91 6.09 -0.23 6.07
CA MET A 91 6.52 0.45 4.85
C MET A 91 7.45 -0.46 4.05
N GLY A 92 7.14 -0.65 2.78
CA GLY A 92 7.99 -1.33 1.81
C GLY A 92 8.33 -0.39 0.68
N THR A 93 9.62 -0.21 0.41
CA THR A 93 10.12 0.67 -0.66
C THR A 93 11.06 -0.11 -1.55
N LYS A 94 10.91 0.02 -2.86
CA LYS A 94 11.86 -0.49 -3.85
C LYS A 94 12.22 0.60 -4.85
N SER A 95 13.51 0.67 -5.18
CA SER A 95 13.99 1.45 -6.31
C SER A 95 13.82 0.63 -7.59
N VAL A 96 13.22 1.22 -8.61
CA VAL A 96 13.00 0.62 -9.92
C VAL A 96 14.02 1.22 -10.89
N CYS A 97 14.82 0.35 -11.49
CA CYS A 97 15.80 0.69 -12.51
C CYS A 97 15.88 -0.46 -13.50
N GLU A 98 14.89 -0.54 -14.38
CA GLU A 98 14.73 -1.62 -15.34
C GLU A 98 15.00 -1.08 -16.75
N VAL A 99 16.02 -1.65 -17.41
CA VAL A 99 16.50 -1.27 -18.75
C VAL A 99 15.69 -1.98 -19.86
N GLY A 100 14.61 -2.68 -19.50
CA GLY A 100 13.69 -3.38 -20.40
C GLY A 100 12.48 -2.56 -20.84
N SER A 101 11.60 -3.15 -21.67
CA SER A 101 10.39 -2.49 -22.17
C SER A 101 9.30 -2.35 -21.10
N ASN A 102 9.03 -3.42 -20.33
CA ASN A 102 8.03 -3.48 -19.26
C ASN A 102 8.61 -4.19 -18.04
N TRP A 103 8.21 -3.76 -16.85
CA TRP A 103 8.60 -4.39 -15.59
C TRP A 103 7.38 -4.66 -14.70
N PHE A 104 7.52 -5.64 -13.82
CA PHE A 104 6.52 -5.99 -12.80
C PHE A 104 7.24 -6.41 -11.53
N GLN A 105 6.85 -5.84 -10.38
CA GLN A 105 7.50 -6.12 -9.10
C GLN A 105 6.48 -6.11 -7.96
N PRO A 106 6.37 -7.20 -7.16
CA PRO A 106 5.54 -7.22 -5.95
C PRO A 106 6.29 -6.63 -4.75
N ILE A 107 5.55 -5.96 -3.87
CA ILE A 107 5.98 -5.62 -2.51
C ILE A 107 5.01 -6.31 -1.55
N TYR A 108 5.53 -7.26 -0.77
CA TYR A 108 4.80 -7.94 0.30
C TYR A 108 5.22 -7.37 1.66
N LEU A 109 4.24 -7.12 2.51
CA LEU A 109 4.40 -6.65 3.88
C LEU A 109 3.52 -7.50 4.80
N GLY A 110 4.04 -7.87 5.98
CA GLY A 110 3.24 -8.55 6.99
C GLY A 110 3.90 -8.52 8.37
N ALA A 111 3.14 -8.20 9.40
CA ALA A 111 3.57 -8.21 10.80
C ALA A 111 2.38 -8.21 11.77
N MET A 112 2.66 -8.48 13.04
CA MET A 112 1.67 -8.45 14.12
C MET A 112 1.65 -7.09 14.82
N PHE A 113 0.45 -6.57 15.11
CA PHE A 113 0.25 -5.29 15.78
C PHE A 113 -0.89 -5.39 16.80
N SER A 114 -0.71 -4.78 17.97
CA SER A 114 -1.81 -4.56 18.91
C SER A 114 -2.71 -3.42 18.40
N LEU A 115 -3.95 -3.76 18.06
CA LEU A 115 -4.96 -2.84 17.53
C LEU A 115 -6.13 -2.71 18.51
N GLN A 116 -6.81 -1.57 18.45
CA GLN A 116 -8.00 -1.32 19.26
C GLN A 116 -9.27 -1.46 18.42
N GLU A 117 -10.37 -1.81 19.07
CA GLU A 117 -11.70 -1.72 18.46
C GLU A 117 -11.93 -0.30 17.88
N GLY A 118 -12.37 -0.24 16.63
CA GLY A 118 -12.58 0.99 15.88
C GLY A 118 -11.34 1.51 15.14
N ASP A 119 -10.14 0.94 15.35
CA ASP A 119 -8.98 1.26 14.52
C ASP A 119 -9.30 0.93 13.04
N LYS A 120 -8.86 1.81 12.15
CA LYS A 120 -9.10 1.76 10.71
C LYS A 120 -7.78 1.52 9.99
N LEU A 121 -7.66 0.42 9.26
CA LEU A 121 -6.49 0.08 8.47
C LEU A 121 -6.70 0.40 7.00
N MET A 122 -5.69 0.96 6.33
CA MET A 122 -5.68 1.16 4.88
C MET A 122 -4.30 0.89 4.29
N VAL A 123 -4.24 0.71 2.98
CA VAL A 123 -3.00 0.55 2.23
C VAL A 123 -2.83 1.74 1.30
N ASN A 124 -1.72 2.46 1.47
CA ASN A 124 -1.32 3.59 0.66
C ASN A 124 -0.17 3.19 -0.26
N VAL A 125 -0.15 3.75 -1.47
CA VAL A 125 0.90 3.49 -2.47
C VAL A 125 1.50 4.76 -3.02
N SER A 126 2.74 4.71 -3.51
CA SER A 126 3.36 5.88 -4.14
C SER A 126 2.60 6.39 -5.37
N ASP A 127 2.10 5.48 -6.22
CA ASP A 127 1.36 5.80 -7.44
C ASP A 127 0.34 4.69 -7.76
N ILE A 128 -0.95 5.06 -7.83
CA ILE A 128 -2.04 4.12 -8.17
C ILE A 128 -1.95 3.65 -9.63
N SER A 129 -1.47 4.49 -10.55
CA SER A 129 -1.44 4.18 -11.98
C SER A 129 -0.54 2.99 -12.32
N LEU A 130 0.44 2.71 -11.45
CA LEU A 130 1.37 1.59 -11.56
C LEU A 130 0.85 0.31 -10.90
N VAL A 131 -0.25 0.33 -10.14
CA VAL A 131 -0.75 -0.86 -9.45
C VAL A 131 -1.39 -1.84 -10.45
N ASP A 132 -1.00 -3.12 -10.38
CA ASP A 132 -1.65 -4.19 -11.11
C ASP A 132 -2.91 -4.66 -10.38
N TYR A 133 -4.06 -4.20 -10.87
CA TYR A 133 -5.41 -4.57 -10.42
C TYR A 133 -6.07 -5.66 -11.30
N THR A 134 -5.31 -6.33 -12.18
CA THR A 134 -5.90 -7.27 -13.16
C THR A 134 -6.31 -8.62 -12.57
N LYS A 135 -5.71 -9.02 -11.44
CA LYS A 135 -5.93 -10.31 -10.81
C LYS A 135 -5.89 -10.20 -9.28
N GLU A 136 -6.81 -10.90 -8.62
CA GLU A 136 -6.98 -10.92 -7.16
C GLU A 136 -5.81 -11.59 -6.41
N ASP A 137 -5.01 -12.44 -7.07
CA ASP A 137 -3.85 -13.13 -6.50
C ASP A 137 -2.56 -12.29 -6.51
N LYS A 138 -2.54 -11.17 -7.24
CA LYS A 138 -1.37 -10.29 -7.36
C LYS A 138 -1.35 -9.16 -6.35
N THR A 139 -2.52 -8.60 -6.04
CA THR A 139 -2.67 -7.43 -5.19
C THR A 139 -3.80 -7.68 -4.19
N PHE A 140 -3.47 -7.76 -2.91
CA PHE A 140 -4.40 -8.12 -1.84
C PHE A 140 -4.02 -7.48 -0.51
N PHE A 141 -4.98 -7.41 0.41
CA PHE A 141 -4.83 -6.86 1.75
C PHE A 141 -5.72 -7.65 2.72
N GLY A 142 -5.21 -7.96 3.90
CA GLY A 142 -5.99 -8.66 4.92
C GLY A 142 -5.43 -8.49 6.32
N ALA A 143 -6.26 -8.85 7.30
CA ALA A 143 -5.89 -8.92 8.70
C ALA A 143 -6.72 -9.99 9.42
N PHE A 144 -6.14 -10.62 10.44
CA PHE A 144 -6.85 -11.52 11.35
C PHE A 144 -6.33 -11.37 12.78
N LEU A 145 -7.23 -11.55 13.74
CA LEU A 145 -6.94 -11.61 15.17
C LEU A 145 -6.28 -12.95 15.52
#